data_AF-A0A7V9A6Z6-F1
#
_entry.id   AF-A0A7V9A6Z6-F1
#
_cell.length_a   1.000
_cell.length_b   1.000
_cell.length_c   1.000
_cell.angle_alpha   90.00
_cell.angle_beta   90.00
_cell.angle_gamma   90.00
#
_symmetry.space_group_name_H-M   'P 1'
#
loop_
_entity.id
_entity.type
_entity.pdbx_description
1 polymer ?
#
loop_
_entity_poly.entity_id
_entity_poly.type
_entity_poly.pdbx_seq_one_letter_code
_entity_poly.pdbx_strand_id
1 'polypeptide(L)'
;MTTIHAEFERLSRVFDRIGFPLKTAPPASNTQIDTLTEVTGITVCDDLKDLWQLSNGSRKYFWLADGEDEEFTPHAFLSIKEVISQWKLFAPYDQALYSQWHDNESWGERDPRIQRYFLRHRKWLAFTNSYGSNQQLYFDADPTQQGTYGQMIMFVHDPDGVYWSGKSFLSFFKRSNDLLEALSDAPELLVERLELEDSVNSLGPGLRAPDTCHEVEFDFNGIRVTWMESVKGRASTSESLPKHPNPLENSYRVIDLPFILKIHHGNLLFEDDGLEFDFGSIKGRDHIRVAGYNKIFVNGELRKPHTDT
;
A
#
# COMPACT_ATOMS: atom_id res chain seq x y z
N MET A 1 -4.41 16.34 -20.84
CA MET A 1 -4.29 15.00 -20.22
C MET A 1 -2.82 14.64 -20.28
N THR A 2 -2.15 14.42 -19.14
CA THR A 2 -0.72 14.05 -19.13
C THR A 2 -0.55 12.63 -19.67
N THR A 3 0.66 12.25 -20.08
CA THR A 3 0.90 10.89 -20.60
C THR A 3 0.62 9.82 -19.54
N ILE A 4 0.81 10.13 -18.26
CA ILE A 4 0.48 9.23 -17.15
C ILE A 4 -1.02 9.01 -16.99
N HIS A 5 -1.85 10.05 -17.14
CA HIS A 5 -3.30 9.87 -17.14
C HIS A 5 -3.74 8.90 -18.26
N ALA A 6 -3.15 9.01 -19.45
CA ALA A 6 -3.49 8.11 -20.56
C ALA A 6 -3.09 6.65 -20.28
N GLU A 7 -1.92 6.41 -19.68
CA GLU A 7 -1.49 5.07 -19.26
C GLU A 7 -2.30 4.53 -18.08
N PHE A 8 -2.75 5.39 -17.16
CA PHE A 8 -3.63 4.99 -16.07
C PHE A 8 -5.01 4.56 -16.57
N GLU A 9 -5.61 5.31 -17.50
CA GLU A 9 -6.85 4.92 -18.17
C GLU A 9 -6.68 3.63 -18.97
N ARG A 10 -5.48 3.39 -19.52
CA ARG A 10 -5.15 2.15 -20.22
C ARG A 10 -5.10 0.97 -19.26
N LEU A 11 -4.45 1.13 -18.10
CA LEU A 11 -4.48 0.15 -17.02
C LEU A 11 -5.92 -0.15 -16.58
N SER A 12 -6.75 0.87 -16.38
CA SER A 12 -8.16 0.68 -16.02
C SER A 12 -8.91 -0.17 -17.04
N ARG A 13 -8.70 0.07 -18.35
CA ARG A 13 -9.34 -0.73 -19.40
C ARG A 13 -8.89 -2.18 -19.40
N VAL A 14 -7.63 -2.47 -19.06
CA VAL A 14 -7.14 -3.84 -18.90
C VAL A 14 -7.87 -4.54 -17.76
N PHE A 15 -7.98 -3.87 -16.61
CA PHE A 15 -8.71 -4.35 -15.43
C PHE A 15 -10.20 -4.58 -15.71
N ASP A 16 -10.84 -3.65 -16.42
CA ASP A 16 -12.23 -3.80 -16.85
C ASP A 16 -12.41 -4.99 -17.81
N ARG A 17 -11.47 -5.21 -18.73
CA ARG A 17 -11.51 -6.33 -19.68
C ARG A 17 -11.47 -7.69 -18.99
N ILE A 18 -10.69 -7.82 -17.92
CA ILE A 18 -10.62 -9.06 -17.14
C ILE A 18 -11.73 -9.19 -16.08
N GLY A 19 -12.66 -8.22 -16.01
CA GLY A 19 -13.82 -8.28 -15.12
C GLY A 19 -13.58 -7.81 -13.69
N PHE A 20 -12.45 -7.14 -13.43
CA PHE A 20 -12.08 -6.63 -12.11
C PHE A 20 -11.80 -5.13 -12.20
N PRO A 21 -12.78 -4.24 -11.96
CA PRO A 21 -12.56 -2.80 -12.05
C PRO A 21 -11.39 -2.35 -11.17
N LEU A 22 -10.54 -1.46 -11.73
CA LEU A 22 -9.35 -0.98 -11.04
C LEU A 22 -9.74 -0.26 -9.73
N LYS A 23 -9.22 -0.74 -8.60
CA LYS A 23 -9.51 -0.18 -7.28
C LYS A 23 -8.46 0.85 -6.88
N THR A 24 -8.87 2.10 -6.73
CA THR A 24 -7.98 3.23 -6.40
C THR A 24 -8.11 3.67 -4.95
N ALA A 25 -7.08 4.37 -4.48
CA ALA A 25 -7.07 5.16 -3.25
C ALA A 25 -7.38 6.63 -3.59
N PRO A 26 -7.77 7.46 -2.60
CA PRO A 26 -7.84 8.90 -2.80
C PRO A 26 -6.51 9.47 -3.35
N PRO A 27 -6.57 10.47 -4.24
CA PRO A 27 -5.41 11.23 -4.71
C PRO A 27 -4.49 11.73 -3.58
N ALA A 28 -3.19 11.68 -3.81
CA ALA A 28 -2.23 12.36 -2.94
C ALA A 28 -2.31 13.88 -3.10
N SER A 29 -2.20 14.60 -2.00
CA SER A 29 -2.02 16.05 -2.02
C SER A 29 -0.57 16.43 -2.31
N ASN A 30 -0.35 17.66 -2.79
CA ASN A 30 1.01 18.20 -2.98
C ASN A 30 1.81 18.16 -1.67
N THR A 31 1.20 18.48 -0.53
CA THR A 31 1.85 18.41 0.78
C THR A 31 2.34 17.01 1.14
N GLN A 32 1.57 15.97 0.79
CA GLN A 32 2.04 14.59 0.98
C GLN A 32 3.26 14.29 0.10
N ILE A 33 3.24 14.73 -1.17
CA ILE A 33 4.37 14.56 -2.09
C ILE A 33 5.61 15.34 -1.64
N ASP A 34 5.44 16.56 -1.14
CA ASP A 34 6.53 17.39 -0.63
C ASP A 34 7.18 16.74 0.60
N THR A 35 6.37 16.17 1.49
CA THR A 35 6.84 15.43 2.68
C THR A 35 7.79 14.29 2.31
N LEU A 36 7.55 13.59 1.19
CA LEU A 36 8.47 12.56 0.69
C LEU A 36 9.87 13.12 0.43
N THR A 37 9.94 14.28 -0.24
CA THR A 37 11.21 14.93 -0.56
C THR A 37 11.89 15.45 0.70
N GLU A 38 11.15 16.05 1.63
CA GLU A 38 11.68 16.54 2.90
C GLU A 38 12.31 15.43 3.75
N VAL A 39 11.66 14.26 3.81
CA VAL A 39 12.11 13.13 4.64
C VAL A 39 13.29 12.39 4.00
N THR A 40 13.25 12.16 2.70
CA THR A 40 14.23 11.28 2.00
C THR A 40 15.36 12.07 1.34
N GLY A 41 15.15 13.36 1.09
CA GLY A 41 16.03 14.19 0.26
C GLY A 41 16.07 13.73 -1.21
N ILE A 42 15.03 13.06 -1.70
CA ILE A 42 14.90 12.59 -3.08
C ILE A 42 13.72 13.31 -3.74
N THR A 43 13.97 13.99 -4.84
CA THR A 43 12.93 14.57 -5.69
C THR A 43 12.58 13.58 -6.81
N VAL A 44 11.41 12.96 -6.72
CA VAL A 44 10.93 12.04 -7.78
C VAL A 44 10.53 12.80 -9.06
N CYS A 45 10.45 12.07 -10.18
CA CYS A 45 9.97 12.63 -11.44
C CYS A 45 8.47 12.98 -11.38
N ASP A 46 8.06 13.92 -12.23
CA ASP A 46 6.66 14.37 -12.29
C ASP A 46 5.70 13.24 -12.69
N ASP A 47 6.16 12.30 -13.52
CA ASP A 47 5.34 11.15 -13.92
C ASP A 47 4.89 10.28 -12.72
N LEU A 48 5.76 10.10 -11.72
CA LEU A 48 5.43 9.31 -10.53
C LEU A 48 4.52 10.11 -9.58
N LYS A 49 4.73 11.44 -9.49
CA LYS A 49 3.85 12.35 -8.76
C LYS A 49 2.44 12.36 -9.36
N ASP A 50 2.33 12.44 -10.68
CA ASP A 50 1.07 12.37 -11.42
C ASP A 50 0.31 11.08 -11.08
N LEU A 51 1.01 9.94 -10.99
CA LEU A 51 0.36 8.68 -10.61
C LEU A 51 -0.14 8.71 -9.16
N TRP A 52 0.63 9.24 -8.21
CA TRP A 52 0.15 9.43 -6.83
C TRP A 52 -1.04 10.40 -6.74
N GLN A 53 -1.09 11.42 -7.60
CA GLN A 53 -2.22 12.34 -7.70
C GLN A 53 -3.44 11.72 -8.38
N LEU A 54 -3.28 10.62 -9.12
CA LEU A 54 -4.42 9.81 -9.59
C LEU A 54 -4.89 8.85 -8.50
N SER A 55 -3.96 8.25 -7.77
CA SER A 55 -4.25 7.34 -6.66
C SER A 55 -3.03 7.25 -5.74
N ASN A 56 -3.20 7.56 -4.44
CA ASN A 56 -2.12 7.48 -3.47
C ASN A 56 -1.80 6.02 -3.07
N GLY A 57 -1.24 5.26 -4.01
CA GLY A 57 -1.06 3.82 -3.89
C GLY A 57 -2.19 3.02 -4.52
N SER A 58 -2.04 1.71 -4.53
CA SER A 58 -2.91 0.73 -5.19
C SER A 58 -3.81 -0.05 -4.23
N ARG A 59 -3.84 0.31 -2.93
CA ARG A 59 -4.56 -0.45 -1.90
C ARG A 59 -4.19 -1.95 -1.87
N LYS A 60 -2.90 -2.24 -2.10
CA LYS A 60 -2.29 -3.59 -2.20
C LYS A 60 -2.65 -4.38 -3.46
N TYR A 61 -3.46 -3.84 -4.38
CA TYR A 61 -3.68 -4.48 -5.67
C TYR A 61 -2.45 -4.36 -6.56
N PHE A 62 -2.12 -5.43 -7.27
CA PHE A 62 -1.01 -5.38 -8.21
C PHE A 62 -1.40 -4.60 -9.46
N TRP A 63 -0.72 -3.49 -9.71
CA TRP A 63 -1.00 -2.58 -10.83
C TRP A 63 0.11 -2.57 -11.88
N LEU A 64 1.32 -2.89 -11.45
CA LEU A 64 2.52 -2.78 -12.24
C LEU A 64 3.09 -4.18 -12.45
N ALA A 65 3.75 -4.39 -13.58
CA ALA A 65 4.36 -5.64 -13.96
C ALA A 65 5.75 -5.39 -14.55
N ASP A 66 6.75 -6.15 -14.09
CA ASP A 66 8.10 -6.18 -14.66
C ASP A 66 8.45 -7.60 -15.09
N GLY A 67 9.09 -7.76 -16.24
CA GLY A 67 9.40 -9.07 -16.83
C GLY A 67 8.96 -9.16 -18.29
N GLU A 68 8.92 -10.39 -18.80
CA GLU A 68 8.58 -10.71 -20.18
C GLU A 68 7.49 -11.78 -20.22
N ASP A 69 6.55 -11.62 -21.14
CA ASP A 69 5.42 -12.53 -21.38
C ASP A 69 4.72 -13.01 -20.09
N GLU A 70 4.49 -14.31 -19.94
CA GLU A 70 3.79 -14.89 -18.78
C GLU A 70 4.66 -14.92 -17.50
N GLU A 71 5.97 -14.72 -17.60
CA GLU A 71 6.92 -14.77 -16.47
C GLU A 71 7.12 -13.41 -15.79
N PHE A 72 6.08 -12.59 -15.73
CA PHE A 72 6.16 -11.27 -15.10
C PHE A 72 6.02 -11.33 -13.59
N THR A 73 6.61 -10.34 -12.92
CA THR A 73 6.44 -10.07 -11.50
C THR A 73 5.40 -8.97 -11.30
N PRO A 74 4.27 -9.24 -10.61
CA PRO A 74 3.27 -8.25 -10.28
C PRO A 74 3.72 -7.38 -9.09
N HIS A 75 3.38 -6.09 -9.10
CA HIS A 75 3.81 -5.11 -8.12
C HIS A 75 2.65 -4.21 -7.68
N ALA A 76 2.49 -4.08 -6.37
CA ALA A 76 1.52 -3.15 -5.77
C ALA A 76 2.17 -1.77 -5.68
N PHE A 77 1.51 -0.77 -6.22
CA PHE A 77 1.96 0.63 -6.10
C PHE A 77 1.75 1.11 -4.66
N LEU A 78 2.80 1.62 -4.03
CA LEU A 78 2.76 2.07 -2.63
C LEU A 78 2.20 3.47 -2.51
N SER A 79 1.49 3.74 -1.42
CA SER A 79 1.18 5.10 -0.99
C SER A 79 2.45 5.84 -0.55
N ILE A 80 2.41 7.18 -0.54
CA ILE A 80 3.54 7.99 -0.08
C ILE A 80 3.95 7.65 1.36
N LYS A 81 2.98 7.37 2.24
CA LYS A 81 3.25 6.97 3.63
C LYS A 81 4.02 5.65 3.67
N GLU A 82 3.62 4.67 2.86
CA GLU A 82 4.29 3.36 2.80
C GLU A 82 5.70 3.50 2.21
N VAL A 83 5.88 4.31 1.18
CA VAL A 83 7.20 4.61 0.61
C VAL A 83 8.13 5.20 1.67
N ILE A 84 7.67 6.21 2.41
CA ILE A 84 8.44 6.81 3.51
C ILE A 84 8.76 5.79 4.60
N SER A 85 7.77 4.96 4.98
CA SER A 85 7.93 3.94 6.01
C SER A 85 8.97 2.90 5.59
N GLN A 86 8.90 2.39 4.36
CA GLN A 86 9.86 1.47 3.76
C GLN A 86 11.27 2.07 3.74
N TRP A 87 11.40 3.33 3.32
CA TRP A 87 12.69 4.01 3.30
C TRP A 87 13.31 4.13 4.71
N LYS A 88 12.48 4.40 5.74
CA LYS A 88 12.90 4.52 7.14
C LYS A 88 13.30 3.20 7.79
N LEU A 89 12.83 2.05 7.32
CA LEU A 89 13.20 0.74 7.87
C LEU A 89 14.71 0.50 7.89
N PHE A 90 15.42 1.14 6.95
CA PHE A 90 16.86 1.00 6.78
C PHE A 90 17.63 2.26 7.21
N ALA A 91 16.98 3.19 7.92
CA ALA A 91 17.69 4.33 8.51
C ALA A 91 18.33 3.94 9.87
N PRO A 92 19.53 4.44 10.19
CA PRO A 92 20.38 5.28 9.36
C PRO A 92 21.07 4.50 8.24
N TYR A 93 21.20 5.13 7.07
CA TYR A 93 21.99 4.57 5.97
C TYR A 93 23.48 4.88 6.19
N ASP A 94 24.17 3.94 6.84
CA ASP A 94 25.57 4.03 7.20
C ASP A 94 26.40 2.84 6.68
N GLN A 95 27.69 2.84 7.01
CA GLN A 95 28.61 1.79 6.58
C GLN A 95 28.23 0.40 7.10
N ALA A 96 27.64 0.30 8.29
CA ALA A 96 27.26 -0.99 8.86
C ALA A 96 26.12 -1.61 8.06
N LEU A 97 25.09 -0.82 7.74
CA LEU A 97 23.99 -1.25 6.88
C LEU A 97 24.50 -1.68 5.49
N TYR A 98 25.33 -0.86 4.85
CA TYR A 98 25.84 -1.19 3.51
C TYR A 98 26.75 -2.41 3.49
N SER A 99 27.47 -2.67 4.57
CA SER A 99 28.28 -3.88 4.70
C SER A 99 27.40 -5.13 4.86
N GLN A 100 26.25 -5.01 5.53
CA GLN A 100 25.29 -6.10 5.67
C GLN A 100 24.54 -6.38 4.37
N TRP A 101 24.15 -5.33 3.64
CA TRP A 101 23.38 -5.39 2.39
C TRP A 101 24.27 -5.19 1.17
N HIS A 102 25.38 -5.92 1.18
CA HIS A 102 26.39 -5.87 0.14
C HIS A 102 26.06 -6.88 -0.96
N ASP A 103 25.95 -6.40 -2.20
CA ASP A 103 25.85 -7.27 -3.36
C ASP A 103 27.23 -7.86 -3.67
N ASN A 104 27.37 -9.16 -3.51
CA ASN A 104 28.63 -9.88 -3.78
C ASN A 104 28.85 -10.17 -5.27
N GLU A 105 27.98 -9.67 -6.16
CA GLU A 105 27.97 -9.85 -7.61
C GLU A 105 27.98 -11.35 -8.01
N SER A 106 27.49 -12.23 -7.14
CA SER A 106 27.56 -13.68 -7.35
C SER A 106 26.62 -14.19 -8.44
N TRP A 107 25.67 -13.38 -8.90
CA TRP A 107 24.60 -13.76 -9.84
C TRP A 107 24.66 -13.10 -11.22
N GLY A 108 25.85 -12.68 -11.64
CA GLY A 108 26.10 -12.12 -12.97
C GLY A 108 26.62 -10.69 -12.91
N GLU A 109 26.90 -10.11 -14.08
CA GLU A 109 27.42 -8.75 -14.16
C GLU A 109 26.28 -7.74 -13.91
N ARG A 110 26.43 -6.91 -12.87
CA ARG A 110 25.53 -5.78 -12.59
C ARG A 110 25.49 -4.85 -13.80
N ASP A 111 24.29 -4.45 -14.19
CA ASP A 111 24.11 -3.47 -15.25
C ASP A 111 24.92 -2.19 -14.95
N PRO A 112 25.76 -1.70 -15.88
CA PRO A 112 26.70 -0.62 -15.62
C PRO A 112 26.04 0.72 -15.28
N ARG A 113 24.73 0.86 -15.51
CA ARG A 113 23.93 2.05 -15.16
C ARG A 113 23.63 2.15 -13.67
N ILE A 114 23.77 1.07 -12.92
CA ILE A 114 23.37 0.94 -11.52
C ILE A 114 24.62 0.91 -10.63
N GLN A 115 24.55 1.53 -9.45
CA GLN A 115 25.66 1.46 -8.50
C GLN A 115 25.98 0.00 -8.14
N ARG A 116 27.27 -0.30 -8.07
CA ARG A 116 27.77 -1.61 -7.68
C ARG A 116 27.66 -1.83 -6.18
N TYR A 117 27.67 -3.09 -5.77
CA TYR A 117 27.80 -3.52 -4.37
C TYR A 117 26.65 -3.17 -3.42
N PHE A 118 25.64 -2.41 -3.84
CA PHE A 118 24.46 -2.14 -3.03
C PHE A 118 23.29 -3.06 -3.40
N LEU A 119 22.70 -3.73 -2.40
CA LEU A 119 21.34 -4.28 -2.48
C LEU A 119 20.30 -3.29 -1.95
N ARG A 120 20.76 -2.29 -1.16
CA ARG A 120 19.98 -1.16 -0.63
C ARG A 120 20.84 0.09 -0.66
N HIS A 121 20.24 1.23 -1.00
CA HIS A 121 20.93 2.51 -1.08
C HIS A 121 20.01 3.65 -0.66
N ARG A 122 20.53 4.63 0.09
CA ARG A 122 19.72 5.75 0.61
C ARG A 122 19.04 6.60 -0.48
N LYS A 123 19.56 6.54 -1.71
CA LYS A 123 19.03 7.23 -2.90
C LYS A 123 18.22 6.31 -3.82
N TRP A 124 17.90 5.09 -3.41
CA TRP A 124 16.97 4.23 -4.11
C TRP A 124 15.66 4.20 -3.34
N LEU A 125 14.59 4.68 -3.97
CA LEU A 125 13.29 4.82 -3.32
C LEU A 125 12.33 3.75 -3.82
N ALA A 126 12.01 2.77 -2.97
CA ALA A 126 11.02 1.74 -3.28
C ALA A 126 9.65 2.40 -3.41
N PHE A 127 9.01 2.28 -4.57
CA PHE A 127 7.66 2.79 -4.80
C PHE A 127 6.64 1.66 -5.03
N THR A 128 7.08 0.42 -4.94
CA THR A 128 6.25 -0.77 -5.04
C THR A 128 6.54 -1.79 -3.95
N ASN A 129 5.63 -2.73 -3.79
CA ASN A 129 5.83 -3.93 -2.98
C ASN A 129 5.26 -5.14 -3.70
N SER A 130 6.02 -6.22 -3.71
CA SER A 130 5.59 -7.55 -4.14
C SER A 130 5.99 -8.58 -3.10
N TYR A 131 5.06 -9.50 -2.80
CA TYR A 131 5.33 -10.68 -1.99
C TYR A 131 6.10 -10.40 -0.69
N GLY A 132 5.66 -9.40 0.09
CA GLY A 132 6.30 -9.09 1.38
C GLY A 132 7.67 -8.40 1.27
N SER A 133 7.90 -7.64 0.20
CA SER A 133 9.16 -6.99 -0.17
C SER A 133 10.23 -7.93 -0.74
N ASN A 134 9.84 -9.15 -1.14
CA ASN A 134 10.69 -10.08 -1.87
C ASN A 134 11.20 -9.45 -3.19
N GLN A 135 10.36 -8.68 -3.85
CA GLN A 135 10.73 -7.92 -5.04
C GLN A 135 10.20 -6.49 -4.93
N GLN A 136 11.03 -5.52 -5.31
CA GLN A 136 10.69 -4.10 -5.22
C GLN A 136 11.28 -3.33 -6.40
N LEU A 137 10.43 -2.56 -7.09
CA LEU A 137 10.87 -1.52 -8.00
C LEU A 137 11.26 -0.26 -7.24
N TYR A 138 12.40 0.29 -7.62
CA TYR A 138 12.97 1.51 -7.07
C TYR A 138 13.06 2.60 -8.14
N PHE A 139 12.77 3.82 -7.69
CA PHE A 139 13.26 5.03 -8.34
C PHE A 139 14.72 5.23 -7.96
N ASP A 140 15.62 5.18 -8.96
CA ASP A 140 17.06 5.35 -8.75
C ASP A 140 17.47 6.83 -8.85
N ALA A 141 17.73 7.45 -7.71
CA ALA A 141 18.19 8.83 -7.60
C ALA A 141 19.72 8.97 -7.50
N ASP A 142 20.49 7.88 -7.63
CA ASP A 142 21.96 7.90 -7.64
C ASP A 142 22.53 6.86 -8.61
N PRO A 143 22.17 6.92 -9.91
CA PRO A 143 22.75 6.02 -10.90
C PRO A 143 24.24 6.28 -11.10
N THR A 144 24.92 5.40 -11.82
CA THR A 144 26.28 5.68 -12.29
C THR A 144 26.26 6.73 -13.41
N GLN A 145 27.44 7.12 -13.90
CA GLN A 145 27.58 8.00 -15.06
C GLN A 145 26.98 7.42 -16.37
N GLN A 146 26.74 6.11 -16.44
CA GLN A 146 26.11 5.48 -17.60
C GLN A 146 24.58 5.45 -17.47
N GLY A 147 24.05 5.61 -16.26
CA GLY A 147 22.62 5.63 -15.99
C GLY A 147 22.02 7.03 -16.04
N THR A 148 20.72 7.11 -15.77
CA THR A 148 19.95 8.35 -15.79
C THR A 148 19.20 8.51 -14.49
N TYR A 149 19.21 9.72 -13.92
CA TYR A 149 18.46 10.01 -12.69
C TYR A 149 16.98 9.69 -12.89
N GLY A 150 16.41 8.91 -11.98
CA GLY A 150 15.03 8.44 -12.06
C GLY A 150 14.82 7.28 -13.04
N GLN A 151 15.87 6.54 -13.39
CA GLN A 151 15.72 5.21 -13.99
C GLN A 151 15.06 4.24 -13.00
N MET A 152 14.39 3.22 -13.54
CA MET A 152 13.76 2.15 -12.76
C MET A 152 14.73 1.00 -12.61
N ILE A 153 14.91 0.53 -11.38
CA ILE A 153 15.67 -0.68 -11.06
C ILE A 153 14.80 -1.58 -10.20
N MET A 154 14.97 -2.88 -10.33
CA MET A 154 14.25 -3.87 -9.52
C MET A 154 15.23 -4.61 -8.65
N PHE A 155 14.93 -4.70 -7.38
CA PHE A 155 15.54 -5.67 -6.49
C PHE A 155 14.73 -6.96 -6.49
N VAL A 156 15.43 -8.09 -6.50
CA VAL A 156 14.88 -9.44 -6.37
C VAL A 156 15.59 -10.16 -5.23
N HIS A 157 14.82 -10.80 -4.35
CA HIS A 157 15.32 -11.70 -3.33
C HIS A 157 15.50 -13.13 -3.88
N ASP A 158 16.53 -13.83 -3.40
CA ASP A 158 16.81 -15.24 -3.63
C ASP A 158 16.83 -15.69 -5.12
N PRO A 159 17.92 -15.39 -5.84
CA PRO A 159 19.13 -14.75 -5.35
C PRO A 159 19.01 -13.23 -5.26
N ASP A 160 19.60 -12.67 -4.20
CA ASP A 160 19.66 -11.23 -4.01
C ASP A 160 20.38 -10.56 -5.18
N GLY A 161 19.68 -9.65 -5.87
CA GLY A 161 20.21 -8.92 -7.01
C GLY A 161 19.41 -7.67 -7.33
N VAL A 162 20.06 -6.73 -8.02
CA VAL A 162 19.44 -5.50 -8.53
C VAL A 162 19.63 -5.41 -10.04
N TYR A 163 18.52 -5.25 -10.75
CA TYR A 163 18.42 -5.29 -12.21
C TYR A 163 17.89 -3.98 -12.75
N TRP A 164 18.21 -3.68 -14.00
CA TRP A 164 17.70 -2.51 -14.68
C TRP A 164 16.32 -2.80 -15.28
N SER A 165 15.30 -2.07 -14.86
CA SER A 165 13.92 -2.28 -15.32
C SER A 165 13.44 -1.20 -16.28
N GLY A 166 14.14 -0.06 -16.42
CA GLY A 166 13.74 0.96 -17.38
C GLY A 166 14.45 2.31 -17.28
N LYS A 167 14.42 3.10 -18.35
CA LYS A 167 15.10 4.42 -18.40
C LYS A 167 14.36 5.55 -17.68
N SER A 168 13.06 5.37 -17.45
CA SER A 168 12.18 6.32 -16.76
C SER A 168 10.90 5.61 -16.32
N PHE A 169 10.21 6.18 -15.33
CA PHE A 169 8.92 5.65 -14.86
C PHE A 169 7.90 5.53 -15.99
N LEU A 170 7.68 6.57 -16.79
CA LEU A 170 6.74 6.51 -17.92
C LEU A 170 7.06 5.40 -18.92
N SER A 171 8.35 5.20 -19.24
CA SER A 171 8.75 4.14 -20.17
C SER A 171 8.49 2.74 -19.58
N PHE A 172 8.68 2.59 -18.27
CA PHE A 172 8.40 1.37 -17.54
C PHE A 172 6.90 1.12 -17.49
N PHE A 173 6.09 2.11 -17.11
CA PHE A 173 4.65 1.96 -16.98
C PHE A 173 3.98 1.60 -18.32
N LYS A 174 4.49 2.14 -19.43
CA LYS A 174 4.09 1.72 -20.78
C LYS A 174 4.33 0.23 -21.04
N ARG A 175 5.55 -0.26 -20.75
CA ARG A 175 5.88 -1.69 -20.92
C ARG A 175 5.07 -2.58 -20.00
N SER A 176 4.87 -2.16 -18.75
CA SER A 176 3.97 -2.84 -17.81
C SER A 176 2.57 -2.96 -18.39
N ASN A 177 2.00 -1.88 -18.94
CA ASN A 177 0.69 -1.90 -19.57
C ASN A 177 0.67 -2.75 -20.85
N ASP A 178 1.73 -2.72 -21.67
CA ASP A 178 1.85 -3.57 -22.86
C ASP A 178 1.76 -5.05 -22.46
N LEU A 179 2.44 -5.43 -21.39
CA LEU A 179 2.47 -6.79 -20.86
C LEU A 179 1.11 -7.24 -20.33
N LEU A 180 0.50 -6.43 -19.45
CA LEU A 180 -0.81 -6.72 -18.89
C LEU A 180 -1.90 -6.76 -19.97
N GLU A 181 -1.82 -5.87 -20.97
CA GLU A 181 -2.77 -5.86 -22.09
C GLU A 181 -2.60 -7.07 -23.00
N ALA A 182 -1.37 -7.51 -23.29
CA ALA A 182 -1.12 -8.71 -24.08
C ALA A 182 -1.71 -9.97 -23.42
N LEU A 183 -1.66 -10.05 -22.08
CA LEU A 183 -2.21 -11.17 -21.31
C LEU A 183 -3.71 -11.02 -21.02
N SER A 184 -4.30 -9.86 -21.29
CA SER A 184 -5.73 -9.61 -21.01
C SER A 184 -6.68 -10.42 -21.88
N ASP A 185 -6.19 -11.02 -22.97
CA ASP A 185 -6.94 -11.96 -23.81
C ASP A 185 -7.04 -13.36 -23.17
N ALA A 186 -6.22 -13.66 -22.16
CA ALA A 186 -6.25 -14.86 -21.33
C ALA A 186 -6.55 -14.47 -19.86
N PRO A 187 -7.79 -14.04 -19.54
CA PRO A 187 -8.11 -13.39 -18.27
C PRO A 187 -7.86 -14.25 -17.04
N GLU A 188 -8.02 -15.57 -17.13
CA GLU A 188 -7.80 -16.50 -16.01
C GLU A 188 -6.36 -16.45 -15.48
N LEU A 189 -5.37 -16.52 -16.40
CA LEU A 189 -3.95 -16.45 -16.06
C LEU A 189 -3.59 -15.08 -15.47
N LEU A 190 -4.13 -14.01 -16.04
CA LEU A 190 -3.84 -12.66 -15.56
C LEU A 190 -4.47 -12.41 -14.18
N VAL A 191 -5.67 -12.93 -13.93
CA VAL A 191 -6.39 -12.82 -12.64
C VAL A 191 -5.67 -13.60 -11.54
N GLU A 192 -5.21 -14.82 -11.83
CA GLU A 192 -4.39 -15.62 -10.92
C GLU A 192 -3.10 -14.88 -10.58
N ARG A 193 -2.38 -14.40 -11.60
CA ARG A 193 -1.07 -13.78 -11.43
C ARG A 193 -1.13 -12.44 -10.70
N LEU A 194 -2.19 -11.66 -10.93
CA LEU A 194 -2.44 -10.42 -10.20
C LEU A 194 -3.08 -10.65 -8.82
N GLU A 195 -3.27 -11.90 -8.40
CA GLU A 195 -3.90 -12.29 -7.13
C GLU A 195 -5.25 -11.58 -6.92
N LEU A 196 -6.01 -11.40 -8.00
CA LEU A 196 -7.34 -10.80 -7.93
C LEU A 196 -8.37 -11.81 -7.40
N GLU A 197 -7.97 -13.09 -7.30
CA GLU A 197 -8.72 -14.14 -6.65
C GLU A 197 -8.64 -14.06 -5.12
N ASP A 198 -9.55 -13.29 -4.55
CA ASP A 198 -10.06 -13.54 -3.20
C ASP A 198 -11.47 -12.92 -3.07
N SER A 199 -12.51 -13.48 -3.71
CA SER A 199 -13.93 -13.16 -3.39
C SER A 199 -15.07 -13.99 -4.01
N VAL A 200 -14.90 -14.99 -4.91
CA VAL A 200 -16.07 -15.72 -5.48
C VAL A 200 -15.97 -17.25 -5.61
N ASN A 201 -14.80 -17.88 -5.84
CA ASN A 201 -14.77 -19.27 -6.36
C ASN A 201 -14.03 -20.34 -5.52
N SER A 202 -14.26 -20.40 -4.19
CA SER A 202 -14.07 -21.67 -3.44
C SER A 202 -15.39 -22.40 -3.17
N LEU A 203 -16.50 -22.00 -3.79
CA LEU A 203 -17.77 -22.69 -3.71
C LEU A 203 -18.02 -23.32 -5.09
N GLY A 204 -17.98 -24.65 -5.13
CA GLY A 204 -18.50 -25.40 -6.27
C GLY A 204 -19.95 -25.03 -6.59
N PRO A 205 -20.62 -25.70 -7.55
CA PRO A 205 -22.00 -25.40 -7.88
C PRO A 205 -22.91 -25.74 -6.68
N GLY A 206 -23.11 -24.76 -5.80
CA GLY A 206 -23.79 -24.96 -4.53
C GLY A 206 -23.47 -23.84 -3.55
N LEU A 207 -24.48 -22.98 -3.34
CA LEU A 207 -24.57 -21.90 -2.33
C LEU A 207 -23.87 -20.60 -2.70
N ARG A 208 -24.64 -19.66 -3.26
CA ARG A 208 -24.35 -18.23 -3.04
C ARG A 208 -24.32 -18.00 -1.53
N ALA A 209 -23.21 -17.50 -0.99
CA ALA A 209 -23.26 -16.89 0.34
C ALA A 209 -24.27 -15.74 0.27
N PRO A 210 -25.26 -15.67 1.16
CA PRO A 210 -26.21 -14.57 1.16
C PRO A 210 -25.45 -13.27 1.46
N ASP A 211 -25.89 -12.17 0.86
CA ASP A 211 -25.47 -10.79 1.19
C ASP A 211 -25.84 -10.44 2.64
N THR A 212 -25.21 -11.06 3.64
CA THR A 212 -25.47 -10.79 5.05
C THR A 212 -24.19 -10.30 5.72
N CYS A 213 -24.02 -8.98 5.72
CA CYS A 213 -23.20 -8.31 6.72
C CYS A 213 -23.87 -8.54 8.09
N HIS A 214 -23.16 -9.16 9.02
CA HIS A 214 -23.63 -9.28 10.40
C HIS A 214 -23.01 -8.16 11.23
N GLU A 215 -23.85 -7.53 12.04
CA GLU A 215 -23.42 -6.49 12.97
C GLU A 215 -22.76 -7.18 14.19
N VAL A 216 -21.48 -6.89 14.40
CA VAL A 216 -20.68 -7.42 15.51
C VAL A 216 -20.55 -6.33 16.58
N GLU A 217 -20.74 -6.71 17.85
CA GLU A 217 -20.63 -5.80 18.99
C GLU A 217 -19.40 -6.17 19.85
N PHE A 218 -18.61 -5.16 20.18
CA PHE A 218 -17.49 -5.24 21.11
C PHE A 218 -17.78 -4.34 22.31
N ASP A 219 -17.66 -4.87 23.53
CA ASP A 219 -17.81 -4.10 24.77
C ASP A 219 -16.45 -3.85 25.42
N PHE A 220 -16.07 -2.57 25.51
CA PHE A 220 -14.86 -2.10 26.18
C PHE A 220 -15.20 -1.49 27.54
N ASN A 221 -15.70 -2.30 28.47
CA ASN A 221 -16.10 -1.89 29.83
C ASN A 221 -17.11 -0.74 29.84
N GLY A 222 -18.22 -0.93 29.12
CA GLY A 222 -19.36 -0.02 29.05
C GLY A 222 -19.39 0.81 27.76
N ILE A 223 -18.26 1.01 27.09
CA ILE A 223 -18.26 1.60 25.73
C ILE A 223 -18.53 0.48 24.74
N ARG A 224 -19.67 0.57 24.05
CA ARG A 224 -20.08 -0.43 23.06
C ARG A 224 -19.66 0.05 21.68
N VAL A 225 -18.96 -0.79 20.94
CA VAL A 225 -18.59 -0.56 19.55
C VAL A 225 -19.34 -1.56 18.70
N THR A 226 -20.09 -1.07 17.73
CA THR A 226 -20.85 -1.88 16.79
C THR A 226 -20.33 -1.67 15.38
N TRP A 227 -19.97 -2.76 14.72
CA TRP A 227 -19.29 -2.75 13.43
C TRP A 227 -19.99 -3.72 12.47
N MET A 228 -20.20 -3.31 11.22
CA MET A 228 -20.71 -4.19 10.17
C MET A 228 -19.56 -5.00 9.58
N GLU A 229 -19.35 -6.23 10.04
CA GLU A 229 -18.14 -6.99 9.70
C GLU A 229 -18.29 -7.76 8.38
N SER A 230 -17.18 -7.81 7.63
CA SER A 230 -16.84 -8.94 6.76
C SER A 230 -16.31 -10.09 7.63
N VAL A 231 -16.33 -11.35 7.17
CA VAL A 231 -16.10 -12.58 7.98
C VAL A 231 -14.72 -12.68 8.71
N LYS A 232 -13.85 -11.64 8.70
CA LYS A 232 -12.44 -11.68 9.13
C LYS A 232 -12.00 -10.65 10.20
N GLY A 233 -12.85 -9.76 10.70
CA GLY A 233 -12.41 -8.73 11.67
C GLY A 233 -12.02 -9.30 13.06
N ARG A 234 -11.15 -8.58 13.79
CA ARG A 234 -10.62 -8.99 15.10
C ARG A 234 -10.47 -7.78 16.03
N ALA A 235 -10.90 -7.91 17.29
CA ALA A 235 -10.59 -6.94 18.34
C ALA A 235 -9.32 -7.34 19.11
N SER A 236 -8.48 -6.35 19.45
CA SER A 236 -7.28 -6.58 20.26
C SER A 236 -7.03 -5.40 21.20
N THR A 237 -6.44 -5.72 22.35
CA THR A 237 -5.97 -4.74 23.34
C THR A 237 -4.48 -4.53 23.14
N SER A 238 -4.01 -3.29 23.03
CA SER A 238 -2.58 -3.00 23.06
C SER A 238 -2.19 -2.64 24.49
N GLU A 239 -1.32 -3.48 25.08
CA GLU A 239 -0.62 -3.33 26.37
C GLU A 239 -1.26 -4.02 27.59
N SER A 240 -0.36 -4.56 28.43
CA SER A 240 -0.62 -5.37 29.62
C SER A 240 -1.69 -4.74 30.49
N LEU A 241 -2.89 -5.34 30.49
CA LEU A 241 -4.04 -4.82 31.22
C LEU A 241 -3.73 -4.71 32.73
N PRO A 242 -3.89 -3.53 33.35
CA PRO A 242 -4.12 -3.49 34.80
C PRO A 242 -5.41 -4.25 35.12
N LYS A 243 -5.56 -4.71 36.37
CA LYS A 243 -6.71 -5.52 36.86
C LYS A 243 -8.10 -4.89 36.59
N HIS A 244 -8.16 -3.63 36.16
CA HIS A 244 -9.38 -2.90 35.79
C HIS A 244 -9.20 -2.22 34.42
N PRO A 245 -9.78 -2.76 33.33
CA PRO A 245 -9.72 -2.12 32.01
C PRO A 245 -10.56 -0.83 31.99
N ASN A 246 -9.96 0.33 31.68
CA ASN A 246 -10.68 1.60 31.55
C ASN A 246 -10.45 2.20 30.14
N PRO A 247 -11.47 2.32 29.29
CA PRO A 247 -11.36 2.89 27.93
C PRO A 247 -10.99 4.38 27.88
N LEU A 248 -11.13 5.09 29.00
CA LEU A 248 -10.68 6.48 29.12
C LEU A 248 -9.20 6.59 29.47
N GLU A 249 -8.58 5.52 29.97
CA GLU A 249 -7.18 5.51 30.43
C GLU A 249 -6.29 4.53 29.67
N ASN A 250 -6.88 3.60 28.90
CA ASN A 250 -6.14 2.57 28.15
C ASN A 250 -6.44 2.66 26.65
N SER A 251 -5.65 1.92 25.85
CA SER A 251 -5.78 1.87 24.39
C SER A 251 -6.41 0.57 23.89
N TYR A 252 -7.40 0.69 23.01
CA TYR A 252 -8.13 -0.44 22.41
C TYR A 252 -8.17 -0.28 20.90
N ARG A 253 -8.18 -1.41 20.18
CA ARG A 253 -8.27 -1.42 18.71
C ARG A 253 -9.24 -2.49 18.23
N VAL A 254 -10.09 -2.09 17.28
CA VAL A 254 -10.85 -3.02 16.44
C VAL A 254 -10.24 -2.96 15.06
N ILE A 255 -9.78 -4.11 14.55
CA ILE A 255 -9.03 -4.23 13.30
C ILE A 255 -9.87 -5.02 12.31
N ASP A 256 -10.21 -4.38 11.20
CA ASP A 256 -10.85 -4.98 10.03
C ASP A 256 -10.14 -4.43 8.79
N LEU A 257 -8.97 -5.02 8.48
CA LEU A 257 -8.00 -4.44 7.54
C LEU A 257 -8.67 -4.11 6.18
N PRO A 258 -8.42 -2.91 5.62
CA PRO A 258 -7.40 -1.93 6.03
C PRO A 258 -7.82 -0.96 7.16
N PHE A 259 -9.01 -1.12 7.74
CA PHE A 259 -9.57 -0.18 8.72
C PHE A 259 -9.17 -0.54 10.14
N ILE A 260 -8.87 0.48 10.94
CA ILE A 260 -8.60 0.32 12.37
C ILE A 260 -9.34 1.40 13.14
N LEU A 261 -10.32 1.02 13.96
CA LEU A 261 -10.87 1.92 14.98
C LEU A 261 -10.00 1.84 16.22
N LYS A 262 -9.51 2.97 16.71
CA LYS A 262 -8.73 3.05 17.95
C LYS A 262 -9.48 3.89 18.97
N ILE A 263 -9.52 3.40 20.21
CA ILE A 263 -9.84 4.21 21.37
C ILE A 263 -8.52 4.40 22.10
N HIS A 264 -8.01 5.63 22.14
CA HIS A 264 -6.72 5.94 22.74
C HIS A 264 -6.92 6.99 23.84
N HIS A 265 -6.87 6.57 25.11
CA HIS A 265 -7.03 7.47 26.26
C HIS A 265 -8.32 8.32 26.17
N GLY A 266 -9.44 7.68 25.83
CA GLY A 266 -10.73 8.36 25.67
C GLY A 266 -10.90 9.17 24.38
N ASN A 267 -9.95 9.14 23.44
CA ASN A 267 -10.12 9.71 22.11
C ASN A 267 -10.43 8.63 21.07
N LEU A 268 -11.35 8.94 20.17
CA LEU A 268 -11.77 8.05 19.10
C LEU A 268 -11.03 8.40 17.81
N LEU A 269 -10.18 7.48 17.36
CA LEU A 269 -9.43 7.62 16.12
C LEU A 269 -9.89 6.54 15.15
N PHE A 270 -9.88 6.86 13.86
CA PHE A 270 -10.10 5.88 12.81
C PHE A 270 -8.95 5.94 11.83
N GLU A 271 -8.33 4.81 11.57
CA GLU A 271 -7.33 4.65 10.54
C GLU A 271 -7.96 3.99 9.33
N ASP A 272 -7.82 4.63 8.17
CA ASP A 272 -8.15 4.07 6.86
C ASP A 272 -6.90 4.09 6.00
N ASP A 273 -6.37 2.91 5.69
CA ASP A 273 -5.21 2.74 4.80
C ASP A 273 -4.00 3.61 5.22
N GLY A 274 -3.77 3.69 6.52
CA GLY A 274 -2.69 4.47 7.12
C GLY A 274 -2.98 5.96 7.33
N LEU A 275 -4.13 6.49 6.90
CA LEU A 275 -4.56 7.84 7.27
C LEU A 275 -5.35 7.77 8.57
N GLU A 276 -4.87 8.46 9.61
CA GLU A 276 -5.55 8.54 10.90
C GLU A 276 -6.41 9.80 10.95
N PHE A 277 -7.66 9.63 11.40
CA PHE A 277 -8.67 10.67 11.51
C PHE A 277 -9.14 10.74 12.96
N ASP A 278 -9.06 11.92 13.58
CA ASP A 278 -9.51 12.13 14.96
C ASP A 278 -11.01 12.50 14.99
N PHE A 279 -11.83 11.68 15.65
CA PHE A 279 -13.28 11.89 15.83
C PHE A 279 -13.62 12.44 17.23
N GLY A 280 -12.61 12.89 17.96
CA GLY A 280 -12.71 13.56 19.25
C GLY A 280 -12.93 12.62 20.42
N SER A 281 -13.19 13.22 21.58
CA SER A 281 -13.32 12.49 22.83
C SER A 281 -14.63 11.70 22.94
N ILE A 282 -14.57 10.55 23.58
CA ILE A 282 -15.71 9.71 23.94
C ILE A 282 -15.90 9.70 25.47
N LYS A 283 -17.11 9.42 25.91
CA LYS A 283 -17.50 9.35 27.33
C LYS A 283 -17.74 7.90 27.73
N GLY A 284 -17.66 7.66 29.03
CA GLY A 284 -18.07 6.38 29.60
C GLY A 284 -19.52 6.07 29.23
N ARG A 285 -19.75 4.87 28.67
CA ARG A 285 -21.04 4.37 28.14
C ARG A 285 -21.46 4.84 26.76
N ASP A 286 -20.57 5.48 26.01
CA ASP A 286 -20.85 5.79 24.61
C ASP A 286 -21.10 4.52 23.78
N HIS A 287 -22.06 4.62 22.85
CA HIS A 287 -22.29 3.62 21.82
C HIS A 287 -21.74 4.14 20.49
N ILE A 288 -20.69 3.50 20.01
CA ILE A 288 -19.99 3.84 18.77
C ILE A 288 -20.46 2.88 17.69
N ARG A 289 -21.00 3.39 16.58
CA ARG A 289 -21.38 2.59 15.43
C ARG A 289 -20.59 3.01 14.20
N VAL A 290 -19.90 2.06 13.58
CA VAL A 290 -19.16 2.26 12.33
C VAL A 290 -20.01 1.72 11.18
N ALA A 291 -20.55 2.62 10.35
CA ALA A 291 -21.48 2.26 9.27
C ALA A 291 -20.86 2.52 7.89
N GLY A 292 -19.98 1.63 7.44
CA GLY A 292 -19.22 1.79 6.19
C GLY A 292 -18.05 2.77 6.31
N TYR A 293 -17.47 3.15 5.17
CA TYR A 293 -16.27 4.00 5.10
C TYR A 293 -16.44 5.35 5.83
N ASN A 294 -15.70 5.56 6.92
CA ASN A 294 -15.62 6.81 7.69
C ASN A 294 -16.94 7.39 8.26
N LYS A 295 -18.02 6.59 8.34
CA LYS A 295 -19.25 7.04 9.00
C LYS A 295 -19.31 6.53 10.43
N ILE A 296 -18.79 7.35 11.33
CA ILE A 296 -18.74 7.04 12.75
C ILE A 296 -19.87 7.77 13.45
N PHE A 297 -20.76 6.99 14.07
CA PHE A 297 -21.82 7.51 14.92
C PHE A 297 -21.44 7.30 16.38
N VAL A 298 -21.66 8.30 17.22
CA VAL A 298 -21.54 8.17 18.66
C VAL A 298 -22.88 8.52 19.27
N ASN A 299 -23.49 7.58 19.99
CA ASN A 299 -24.85 7.67 20.53
C ASN A 299 -25.90 8.05 19.48
N GLY A 300 -25.72 7.57 18.24
CA GLY A 300 -26.62 7.85 17.11
C GLY A 300 -26.33 9.14 16.36
N GLU A 301 -25.39 9.98 16.83
CA GLU A 301 -25.00 11.21 16.14
C GLU A 301 -23.78 10.98 15.24
N LEU A 302 -23.88 11.37 13.97
CA LEU A 302 -22.76 11.29 13.03
C LEU A 302 -21.67 12.27 13.46
N ARG A 303 -20.48 11.75 13.76
CA ARG A 303 -19.29 12.56 14.01
C ARG A 303 -18.52 12.78 12.72
N LYS A 304 -17.95 13.98 12.60
CA LYS A 304 -17.00 14.32 11.55
C LYS A 304 -15.60 14.34 12.16
N PRO A 305 -14.56 13.99 11.40
CA PRO A 305 -13.21 14.12 11.88
C PRO A 305 -12.88 15.59 12.15
N HIS A 306 -12.14 15.85 13.24
CA HIS A 306 -11.48 17.11 13.47
C HIS A 306 -10.44 17.30 12.37
N THR A 307 -10.60 18.35 11.59
CA THR A 307 -9.57 18.82 10.67
C THR A 307 -8.67 19.74 11.48
N ASP A 308 -7.41 19.37 11.67
CA ASP A 308 -6.40 20.31 12.16
C ASP A 308 -6.38 21.51 11.20
N THR A 309 -6.78 22.67 11.69
CA THR A 309 -6.65 23.97 11.02
C THR A 309 -5.28 24.56 11.24
#